data_AF-A0A839PII4-F1
#
_entry.id   AF-A0A839PII4-F1
#
_cell.length_a   1.000
_cell.length_b   1.000
_cell.length_c   1.000
_cell.angle_alpha   90.00
_cell.angle_beta   90.00
_cell.angle_gamma   90.00
#
_symmetry.space_group_name_H-M   'P 1'
#
loop_
_entity.id
_entity.type
_entity.pdbx_description
1 polymer ?
#
loop_
_entity_poly.entity_id
_entity_poly.type
_entity_poly.pdbx_seq_one_letter_code
_entity_poly.pdbx_strand_id
1 'polypeptide(L)'
;MKKLTFCGLVLIAMLAGCQTMTPEERRAADGQTCRSYGFRPQTDAFANCLLQLELDRRAARRAAFDEPFYGPPLVVYQPVPVRVRHR
;
A
#
# COMPACT_ATOMS: atom_id res chain seq x y z
N MET A 1 31.56 -16.28 19.43
CA MET A 1 30.53 -17.06 18.72
C MET A 1 29.11 -16.58 19.06
N LYS A 2 28.60 -16.76 20.30
CA LYS A 2 27.21 -16.42 20.69
C LYS A 2 26.85 -14.92 20.66
N LYS A 3 27.83 -14.05 20.94
CA LYS A 3 27.64 -12.58 20.90
C LYS A 3 27.53 -12.04 19.47
N LEU A 4 28.23 -12.67 18.52
CA LEU A 4 28.21 -12.29 17.11
C LEU A 4 26.87 -12.67 16.46
N THR A 5 26.34 -13.85 16.80
CA THR A 5 25.01 -14.30 16.36
C THR A 5 23.88 -13.45 16.92
N PHE A 6 24.01 -12.93 18.15
CA PHE A 6 23.01 -12.05 18.75
C PHE A 6 22.95 -10.68 18.06
N CYS A 7 24.10 -10.07 17.77
CA CYS A 7 24.14 -8.83 16.97
C CYS A 7 23.55 -9.00 15.57
N GLY A 8 23.82 -10.13 14.91
CA GLY A 8 23.24 -10.42 13.60
C GLY A 8 21.71 -10.49 13.62
N LEU A 9 21.14 -11.14 14.63
CA LEU A 9 19.69 -11.26 14.81
C LEU A 9 19.02 -9.91 15.08
N VAL A 10 19.64 -9.07 15.93
CA VAL A 10 19.13 -7.72 16.22
C VAL A 10 19.17 -6.84 14.98
N LEU A 11 20.24 -6.94 14.17
CA LEU A 11 20.35 -6.17 12.93
C LEU A 11 19.25 -6.57 11.93
N ILE A 12 19.02 -7.88 11.74
CA ILE A 12 17.96 -8.39 10.86
C ILE A 12 16.56 -7.95 11.33
N ALA A 13 16.31 -7.94 12.65
CA ALA A 13 15.05 -7.47 13.21
C ALA A 13 14.83 -5.96 13.01
N MET A 14 15.89 -5.14 13.12
CA MET A 14 15.85 -3.70 12.83
C MET A 14 15.56 -3.42 11.35
N LEU A 15 16.17 -4.18 10.42
CA LEU A 15 15.89 -4.03 8.99
C LEU A 15 14.47 -4.51 8.61
N ALA A 16 13.92 -5.50 9.32
CA ALA A 16 12.54 -5.96 9.12
C ALA A 16 11.49 -5.01 9.73
N GLY A 17 11.82 -4.29 10.81
CA GLY A 17 10.91 -3.38 11.52
C GLY A 17 10.54 -2.10 10.76
N CYS A 18 11.29 -1.72 9.72
CA CYS A 18 10.90 -0.62 8.84
C CYS A 18 9.73 -0.97 7.90
N GLN A 19 9.31 -2.24 7.87
CA GLN A 19 8.21 -2.70 7.04
C GLN A 19 6.97 -2.92 7.91
N THR A 20 5.98 -2.08 7.66
CA THR A 20 4.56 -2.46 7.71
C THR A 20 3.95 -2.70 9.08
N MET A 21 3.25 -1.69 9.61
CA MET A 21 2.01 -1.93 10.39
C MET A 21 1.28 -3.14 9.80
N THR A 22 1.01 -4.15 10.63
CA THR A 22 0.41 -5.40 10.19
C THR A 22 -0.98 -5.11 9.58
N PRO A 23 -1.45 -5.91 8.60
CA PRO A 23 -2.73 -5.66 7.95
C PRO A 23 -3.91 -5.67 8.95
N GLU A 24 -3.78 -6.43 10.03
CA GLU A 24 -4.72 -6.49 11.15
C GLU A 24 -4.71 -5.23 12.02
N GLU A 25 -3.53 -4.72 12.41
CA GLU A 25 -3.40 -3.47 13.16
C GLU A 25 -3.94 -2.29 12.37
N ARG A 26 -3.67 -2.24 11.06
CA ARG A 26 -4.24 -1.21 10.18
C ARG A 26 -5.75 -1.25 10.19
N ARG A 27 -6.35 -2.44 10.07
CA ARG A 27 -7.81 -2.58 10.06
C ARG A 27 -8.43 -2.14 11.39
N ALA A 28 -7.74 -2.41 12.50
CA ALA A 28 -8.17 -1.93 13.82
C ALA A 28 -8.09 -0.40 13.94
N ALA A 29 -6.99 0.20 13.48
CA ALA A 29 -6.81 1.66 13.49
C ALA A 29 -7.82 2.40 12.59
N ASP A 30 -8.10 1.85 11.40
CA ASP A 30 -9.11 2.39 10.48
C ASP A 30 -10.51 2.27 11.09
N GLY A 31 -10.80 1.15 11.75
CA GLY A 31 -12.04 0.96 12.50
C GLY A 31 -12.21 1.96 13.64
N GLN A 32 -11.14 2.29 14.36
CA GLN A 32 -11.17 3.31 15.42
C GLN A 32 -11.39 4.72 14.84
N THR A 33 -10.76 5.03 13.72
CA THR A 33 -10.91 6.30 13.01
C THR A 33 -12.36 6.51 12.54
N CYS A 34 -12.96 5.51 11.90
CA CYS A 34 -14.37 5.62 11.50
C CYS A 34 -15.33 5.69 12.71
N ARG A 35 -15.00 5.05 13.83
CA ARG A 35 -15.78 5.20 15.07
C ARG A 35 -15.67 6.61 15.66
N SER A 36 -14.50 7.25 15.59
CA SER A 36 -14.32 8.61 16.13
C SER A 36 -15.10 9.66 15.33
N TYR A 37 -15.33 9.41 14.03
CA TYR A 37 -16.25 10.21 13.21
C TYR A 37 -17.74 9.96 13.51
N GLY A 38 -18.07 9.00 14.37
CA GLY A 38 -19.45 8.70 14.78
C GLY A 38 -20.15 7.65 13.92
N PHE A 39 -19.44 6.96 13.03
CA PHE A 39 -20.03 5.87 12.26
C PHE A 39 -20.24 4.63 13.13
N ARG A 40 -21.45 4.06 13.06
CA ARG A 40 -21.79 2.83 13.77
C ARG A 40 -21.26 1.62 13.00
N PRO A 41 -20.66 0.63 13.67
CA PRO A 41 -20.21 -0.60 13.00
C PRO A 41 -21.38 -1.32 12.33
N GLN A 42 -21.08 -2.16 11.34
CA GLN A 42 -22.08 -2.93 10.57
C GLN A 42 -23.12 -2.06 9.85
N THR A 43 -22.70 -0.88 9.37
CA THR A 43 -23.53 -0.01 8.52
C THR A 43 -22.81 0.27 7.21
N ASP A 44 -23.58 0.59 6.17
CA ASP A 44 -23.01 0.96 4.87
C ASP A 44 -22.16 2.24 4.97
N ALA A 45 -22.55 3.18 5.85
CA ALA A 45 -21.78 4.39 6.12
C ALA A 45 -20.40 4.07 6.72
N PHE A 46 -20.32 3.09 7.62
CA PHE A 46 -19.05 2.64 8.18
C PHE A 46 -18.18 1.94 7.13
N ALA A 47 -18.77 1.10 6.28
CA ALA A 47 -18.05 0.45 5.18
C ALA A 47 -17.50 1.49 4.18
N ASN A 48 -18.28 2.53 3.89
CA ASN A 48 -17.85 3.61 2.99
C ASN A 48 -16.70 4.43 3.58
N CYS A 49 -16.76 4.77 4.88
CA CYS A 49 -15.66 5.44 5.57
C CYS A 49 -14.34 4.65 5.46
N LEU A 50 -14.38 3.34 5.73
CA LEU A 50 -13.21 2.47 5.58
C LEU A 50 -12.68 2.43 4.14
N LEU A 51 -13.59 2.35 3.17
CA LEU A 51 -13.24 2.37 1.75
C LEU A 51 -12.56 3.68 1.35
N GLN A 52 -13.07 4.82 1.80
CA GLN A 52 -12.50 6.14 1.52
C GLN A 52 -11.08 6.28 2.08
N LEU A 53 -10.85 5.86 3.33
CA LEU A 53 -9.51 5.85 3.93
C LEU A 53 -8.52 5.01 3.12
N GLU A 54 -8.95 3.83 2.64
CA GLU A 54 -8.10 2.97 1.81
C GLU A 54 -7.82 3.60 0.44
N LEU A 55 -8.81 4.23 -0.19
CA LEU A 55 -8.63 4.92 -1.47
C LEU A 55 -7.69 6.11 -1.36
N ASP A 56 -7.83 6.91 -0.31
CA ASP A 56 -6.95 8.06 -0.02
C ASP A 56 -5.49 7.60 0.15
N ARG A 57 -5.28 6.54 0.93
CA ARG A 57 -3.95 5.94 1.11
C ARG A 57 -3.34 5.44 -0.20
N ARG A 58 -4.16 4.81 -1.07
CA ARG A 58 -3.72 4.39 -2.40
C ARG A 58 -3.39 5.59 -3.28
N ALA A 59 -4.14 6.69 -3.19
CA ALA A 59 -3.84 7.93 -3.89
C ALA A 59 -2.50 8.52 -3.42
N ALA A 60 -2.26 8.61 -2.12
CA ALA A 60 -0.98 9.05 -1.55
C ALA A 60 0.20 8.18 -2.03
N ARG A 61 0.00 6.85 -2.13
CA ARG A 61 1.03 5.96 -2.70
C ARG A 61 1.30 6.24 -4.16
N ARG A 62 0.27 6.46 -4.98
CA ARG A 62 0.45 6.83 -6.39
C ARG A 62 1.17 8.17 -6.53
N ALA A 63 0.78 9.17 -5.74
CA ALA A 63 1.42 10.48 -5.73
C ALA A 63 2.91 10.40 -5.34
N ALA A 64 3.26 9.54 -4.37
CA ALA A 64 4.65 9.33 -3.99
C ALA A 64 5.53 8.75 -5.13
N PHE A 65 4.94 8.04 -6.09
CA PHE A 65 5.63 7.56 -7.29
C PHE A 65 5.62 8.58 -8.44
N ASP A 66 4.77 9.61 -8.37
CA ASP A 66 4.68 10.69 -9.36
C ASP A 66 5.62 11.87 -9.01
N GLU A 67 6.26 11.84 -7.84
CA GLU A 67 7.29 12.79 -7.45
C GLU A 67 8.49 12.78 -8.42
N PRO A 68 9.14 13.93 -8.71
CA PRO A 68 10.17 14.09 -9.74
C PRO A 68 11.36 13.12 -9.62
N PHE A 69 11.56 12.55 -8.42
CA PHE A 69 12.64 11.63 -8.11
C PHE A 69 12.55 10.30 -8.89
N TYR A 70 11.36 9.86 -9.30
CA TYR A 70 11.17 8.56 -9.98
C TYR A 70 11.16 8.64 -11.52
N GLY A 71 11.27 9.85 -12.10
CA GLY A 71 11.23 10.06 -13.54
C GLY A 71 9.88 9.71 -14.18
N PRO A 72 9.66 10.06 -15.45
CA PRO A 72 8.42 9.70 -16.14
C PRO A 72 8.28 8.17 -16.23
N PRO A 73 7.06 7.62 -16.12
CA PRO A 73 6.84 6.18 -16.20
C PRO A 73 7.34 5.62 -17.54
N LEU A 74 8.02 4.48 -17.49
CA LEU A 74 8.53 3.81 -18.68
C LEU A 74 7.35 3.22 -19.48
N VAL A 75 7.02 3.85 -20.62
CA VAL A 75 5.96 3.38 -21.52
C VAL A 75 6.55 2.35 -22.49
N VAL A 76 6.29 1.07 -22.25
CA VAL A 76 6.63 0.00 -23.21
C VAL A 76 5.53 -0.09 -24.27
N TYR A 77 5.81 0.36 -25.48
CA TYR A 77 4.89 0.15 -26.60
C TYR A 77 4.97 -1.32 -27.03
N GLN A 78 3.90 -2.09 -26.79
CA GLN A 78 3.80 -3.45 -27.29
C GLN A 78 3.11 -3.45 -28.65
N PRO A 79 3.81 -3.76 -29.75
CA PRO A 79 3.17 -3.87 -31.06
C PRO A 79 2.23 -5.08 -31.07
N VAL A 80 0.96 -4.85 -31.39
CA VAL A 80 -0.01 -5.92 -31.64
C VAL A 80 0.00 -6.22 -33.14
N PRO A 81 0.47 -7.39 -33.60
CA PRO A 81 0.46 -7.73 -35.01
C PRO A 81 -0.99 -7.91 -35.48
N VAL A 82 -1.45 -7.04 -36.38
CA VAL A 82 -2.75 -7.18 -37.06
C VAL A 82 -2.57 -7.91 -38.39
N ARG A 83 -3.44 -8.89 -38.70
CA ARG A 83 -3.47 -9.51 -40.03
C ARG A 83 -4.23 -8.60 -40.99
N VAL A 84 -3.55 -8.12 -42.02
CA VAL A 84 -4.19 -7.36 -43.11
C VAL A 84 -4.87 -8.34 -44.06
N ARG A 85 -6.18 -8.20 -44.27
CA ARG A 85 -6.92 -8.99 -45.28
C ARG A 85 -6.81 -8.28 -46.63
N HIS A 86 -6.00 -8.80 -47.54
CA HIS A 86 -6.00 -8.35 -48.93
C HIS A 86 -7.31 -8.78 -49.60
N ARG A 87 -7.98 -7.84 -50.28
CA ARG A 87 -9.21 -8.05 -51.05
C ARG A 87 -8.87 -8.39 -52.50
#